data_AF-A0A1W9SY40-F1
#
_entry.id   AF-A0A1W9SY40-F1
#
_cell.length_a   1.000
_cell.length_b   1.000
_cell.length_c   1.000
_cell.angle_alpha   90.00
_cell.angle_beta   90.00
_cell.angle_gamma   90.00
#
_symmetry.space_group_name_H-M   'P 1'
#
loop_
_entity.id
_entity.type
_entity.pdbx_description
1 polymer ?
#
loop_
_entity_poly.entity_id
_entity_poly.type
_entity_poly.pdbx_seq_one_letter_code
_entity_poly.pdbx_strand_id
1 'polypeptide(L)'
;MLSRQVCLGKYGELFGAPKISLKIHDNNIKKIEVIRGAPCGATWDAAKKIKGLNLDKARIRFGLEVQFFCTANPANWDPITEKSPVHMAANIHEKAFKKSLKSALKY
;
A
#
# COMPACT_ATOMS: atom_id res chain seq x y z
N MET A 1 -10.08 -2.16 5.73
CA MET A 1 -10.22 -1.18 4.64
C MET A 1 -11.32 -1.61 3.71
N LEU A 2 -12.25 -0.71 3.42
CA LEU A 2 -13.33 -0.99 2.47
C LEU A 2 -12.79 -1.01 1.03
N SER A 3 -13.36 -1.88 0.20
CA SER A 3 -13.23 -1.82 -1.26
C SER A 3 -13.75 -0.47 -1.80
N ARG A 4 -13.51 -0.16 -3.08
CA ARG A 4 -14.05 1.08 -3.68
C ARG A 4 -15.58 1.08 -3.51
N GLN A 5 -16.11 2.10 -2.86
CA GLN A 5 -17.54 2.32 -2.70
C GLN A 5 -17.99 3.36 -3.74
N VAL A 6 -18.71 2.92 -4.77
CA VAL A 6 -19.11 3.79 -5.89
C VAL A 6 -20.07 4.89 -5.43
N CYS A 7 -20.94 4.58 -4.45
CA CYS A 7 -21.90 5.54 -3.88
C CYS A 7 -21.25 6.74 -3.17
N LEU A 8 -19.94 6.67 -2.86
CA LEU A 8 -19.20 7.77 -2.22
C LEU A 8 -18.57 8.76 -3.22
N GLY A 9 -18.84 8.61 -4.53
CA GLY A 9 -18.33 9.50 -5.57
C GLY A 9 -16.80 9.66 -5.52
N LYS A 10 -16.32 10.91 -5.61
CA LYS A 10 -14.88 11.26 -5.58
C LYS A 10 -14.15 10.73 -4.33
N TYR A 11 -14.83 10.63 -3.20
CA TYR A 11 -14.22 10.10 -1.98
C TYR A 11 -13.83 8.62 -2.16
N GLY A 12 -14.74 7.80 -2.73
CA GLY A 12 -14.47 6.39 -3.00
C GLY A 12 -13.44 6.16 -4.10
N GLU A 13 -13.18 7.16 -4.94
CA GLU A 13 -12.11 7.15 -5.96
C GLU A 13 -10.73 7.36 -5.34
N LEU A 14 -10.62 8.24 -4.34
CA LEU A 14 -9.36 8.60 -3.69
C LEU A 14 -9.04 7.72 -2.48
N PHE A 15 -10.06 7.19 -1.79
CA PHE A 15 -9.89 6.48 -0.52
C PHE A 15 -10.43 5.03 -0.50
N GLY A 16 -9.80 4.19 0.31
CA GLY A 16 -10.20 2.81 0.59
C GLY A 16 -9.04 1.82 0.41
N ALA A 17 -9.32 0.61 -0.08
CA ALA A 17 -8.28 -0.38 -0.37
C ALA A 17 -7.25 0.20 -1.38
N PRO A 18 -5.95 0.18 -1.07
CA PRO A 18 -4.95 0.88 -1.85
C PRO A 18 -4.86 0.34 -3.28
N LYS A 19 -4.67 1.26 -4.23
CA LYS A 19 -4.38 0.96 -5.63
C LYS A 19 -3.25 1.88 -6.07
N ILE A 20 -2.15 1.28 -6.54
CA ILE A 20 -0.98 2.01 -7.01
C ILE A 20 -0.66 1.61 -8.45
N SER A 21 0.08 2.46 -9.14
CA SER A 21 0.69 2.19 -10.45
C SER A 21 2.21 2.27 -10.31
N LEU A 22 2.92 1.36 -10.96
CA LEU A 22 4.38 1.25 -10.90
C LEU A 22 4.94 1.35 -12.32
N LYS A 23 6.01 2.11 -12.49
CA LYS A 23 6.90 2.03 -13.66
C LYS A 23 8.25 1.51 -13.21
N ILE A 24 8.71 0.46 -13.87
CA ILE A 24 9.91 -0.29 -13.50
C ILE A 24 10.94 -0.11 -14.61
N HIS A 25 12.20 0.09 -14.23
CA HIS A 25 13.34 0.17 -15.13
C HIS A 25 14.52 -0.54 -14.47
N ASP A 26 15.18 -1.46 -15.15
CA ASP A 26 16.32 -2.25 -14.62
C ASP A 26 16.08 -2.79 -13.20
N ASN A 27 14.93 -3.43 -12.98
CA ASN A 27 14.56 -4.00 -11.69
C ASN A 27 14.41 -2.97 -10.54
N ASN A 28 14.29 -1.67 -10.86
CA ASN A 28 14.08 -0.59 -9.89
C ASN A 28 12.76 0.17 -10.14
N ILE A 29 12.15 0.67 -9.08
CA ILE A 29 10.92 1.48 -9.17
C ILE A 29 11.26 2.89 -9.62
N LYS A 30 11.12 3.18 -10.92
CA LYS A 30 11.35 4.52 -11.48
C LYS A 30 10.26 5.50 -11.07
N LYS A 31 9.00 5.06 -11.10
CA LYS A 31 7.83 5.87 -10.71
C LYS A 31 6.83 5.02 -9.94
N ILE A 32 6.23 5.63 -8.93
CA ILE A 32 5.08 5.10 -8.20
C ILE A 32 4.02 6.19 -8.15
N GLU A 33 2.77 5.82 -8.40
CA GLU A 33 1.62 6.71 -8.37
C GLU A 33 0.50 6.07 -7.57
N VAL A 34 -0.07 6.82 -6.62
CA VAL A 34 -1.18 6.35 -5.78
C VAL A 34 -2.48 6.77 -6.45
N ILE A 35 -3.19 5.81 -7.03
CA ILE A 35 -4.51 6.02 -7.65
C ILE A 35 -5.57 6.14 -6.55
N ARG A 36 -5.44 5.31 -5.51
CA ARG A 36 -6.33 5.28 -4.36
C ARG A 36 -5.56 4.86 -3.12
N GLY A 37 -5.75 5.54 -2.00
CA GLY A 37 -4.98 5.33 -0.78
C GLY A 37 -5.82 5.08 0.47
N ALA A 38 -5.13 4.81 1.56
CA ALA A 38 -5.67 4.76 2.90
C ALA A 38 -6.16 6.16 3.32
N PRO A 39 -7.34 6.30 3.95
CA PRO A 39 -7.78 7.61 4.44
C PRO A 39 -6.84 8.24 5.48
N CYS A 40 -5.99 7.46 6.14
CA CYS A 40 -4.98 7.96 7.08
C CYS A 40 -3.72 8.54 6.42
N GLY A 41 -3.59 8.53 5.09
CA GLY A 41 -2.43 9.10 4.39
C GLY A 41 -1.25 8.14 4.20
N ALA A 42 -1.16 7.06 4.98
CA ALA A 42 -0.01 6.14 5.01
C ALA A 42 0.41 5.59 3.62
N THR A 43 -0.55 5.39 2.70
CA THR A 43 -0.23 4.91 1.34
C THR A 43 0.69 5.87 0.58
N TRP A 44 0.45 7.18 0.68
CA TRP A 44 1.24 8.17 -0.04
C TRP A 44 2.64 8.32 0.56
N ASP A 45 2.76 8.32 1.89
CA ASP A 45 4.05 8.45 2.54
C ASP A 45 4.91 7.20 2.37
N ALA A 46 4.31 6.01 2.49
CA ALA A 46 4.99 4.75 2.16
C ALA A 46 5.43 4.70 0.69
N ALA A 47 4.61 5.20 -0.25
CA ALA A 47 4.96 5.23 -1.66
C ALA A 47 6.19 6.09 -1.93
N LYS A 48 6.31 7.25 -1.26
CA LYS A 48 7.50 8.12 -1.37
C LYS A 48 8.78 7.38 -0.94
N LYS A 49 8.71 6.55 0.11
CA LYS A 49 9.88 5.84 0.67
C LYS A 49 10.39 4.69 -0.20
N ILE A 50 9.52 4.07 -1.00
CA ILE A 50 9.92 2.95 -1.86
C ILE A 50 10.30 3.36 -3.29
N LYS A 51 10.08 4.62 -3.67
CA LYS A 51 10.52 5.13 -4.98
C LYS A 51 12.03 5.02 -5.12
N GLY A 52 12.49 4.46 -6.23
CA GLY A 52 13.92 4.24 -6.51
C GLY A 52 14.50 2.97 -5.91
N LEU A 53 13.75 2.22 -5.09
CA LEU A 53 14.23 0.94 -4.58
C LEU A 53 14.18 -0.16 -5.65
N ASN A 54 15.08 -1.11 -5.49
CA ASN A 54 15.02 -2.40 -6.18
C ASN A 54 13.74 -3.17 -5.81
N LEU A 55 13.18 -3.93 -6.74
CA LEU A 55 11.92 -4.66 -6.54
C LEU A 55 11.94 -5.59 -5.32
N ASP A 56 13.02 -6.31 -5.06
CA ASP A 56 13.09 -7.26 -3.94
C ASP A 56 13.03 -6.54 -2.59
N LYS A 57 13.75 -5.42 -2.48
CA LYS A 57 13.67 -4.55 -1.29
C LYS A 57 12.29 -3.90 -1.18
N ALA A 58 11.74 -3.39 -2.28
CA ALA A 58 10.47 -2.67 -2.27
C ALA A 58 9.29 -3.56 -1.85
N ARG A 59 9.29 -4.84 -2.25
CA ARG A 59 8.26 -5.82 -1.88
C ARG A 59 8.08 -5.92 -0.36
N ILE A 60 9.17 -5.98 0.38
CA ILE A 60 9.17 -6.07 1.84
C ILE A 60 8.94 -4.68 2.46
N ARG A 61 9.63 -3.67 1.90
CA ARG A 61 9.67 -2.33 2.51
C ARG A 61 8.32 -1.61 2.47
N PHE A 62 7.50 -1.81 1.43
CA PHE A 62 6.24 -1.08 1.31
C PHE A 62 5.27 -1.34 2.47
N GLY A 63 5.07 -2.61 2.85
CA GLY A 63 4.23 -2.97 3.98
C GLY A 63 4.76 -2.41 5.30
N LEU A 64 6.09 -2.46 5.50
CA LEU A 64 6.74 -1.93 6.69
C LEU A 64 6.60 -0.40 6.82
N GLU A 65 6.83 0.35 5.75
CA GLU A 65 6.66 1.81 5.75
C GLU A 65 5.20 2.18 6.08
N VAL A 66 4.23 1.40 5.60
CA VAL A 66 2.83 1.61 5.97
C VAL A 66 2.60 1.46 7.47
N GLN A 67 3.27 0.53 8.16
CA GLN A 67 3.11 0.41 9.62
C GLN A 67 3.56 1.68 10.34
N PHE A 68 4.68 2.27 9.91
CA PHE A 68 5.23 3.50 10.51
C PHE A 68 4.36 4.72 10.27
N PHE A 69 3.71 4.83 9.10
CA PHE A 69 2.86 5.99 8.78
C PHE A 69 1.38 5.79 9.09
N CYS A 70 0.95 4.59 9.48
CA CYS A 70 -0.44 4.34 9.83
C CYS A 70 -0.78 4.97 11.18
N THR A 71 -1.96 5.59 11.26
CA THR A 71 -2.49 6.14 12.52
C THR A 71 -3.30 5.14 13.34
N ALA A 72 -3.45 3.89 12.85
CA ALA A 72 -4.16 2.85 13.60
C ALA A 72 -3.34 2.44 14.83
N ASN A 73 -4.02 2.10 15.93
CA ASN A 73 -3.34 1.76 17.18
C ASN A 73 -2.45 0.50 17.01
N PRO A 74 -1.12 0.61 17.10
CA PRO A 74 -0.22 -0.52 16.94
C PRO A 74 -0.29 -1.52 18.11
N ALA A 75 -0.72 -1.07 19.29
CA ALA A 75 -0.81 -1.87 20.51
C ALA A 75 -2.12 -2.67 20.63
N ASN A 76 -3.10 -2.43 19.75
CA ASN A 76 -4.37 -3.15 19.75
C ASN A 76 -4.20 -4.56 19.13
N TRP A 77 -3.50 -5.44 19.84
CA TRP A 77 -3.20 -6.79 19.40
C TRP A 77 -4.45 -7.67 19.45
N ASP A 78 -4.77 -8.32 18.33
CA ASP A 78 -5.83 -9.33 18.27
C ASP A 78 -5.22 -10.73 18.46
N PRO A 79 -5.58 -11.45 19.55
CA PRO A 79 -5.04 -12.78 19.83
C PRO A 79 -5.54 -13.86 18.86
N ILE A 80 -6.64 -13.64 18.14
CA ILE A 80 -7.16 -14.62 17.17
C ILE A 80 -6.38 -14.55 15.86
N THR A 81 -6.09 -13.33 15.39
CA THR A 81 -5.36 -13.14 14.13
C THR A 81 -3.85 -12.96 14.32
N GLU A 82 -3.38 -12.89 15.56
CA GLU A 82 -2.00 -12.61 15.96
C GLU A 82 -1.44 -11.37 15.25
N LYS A 83 -2.29 -10.33 15.13
CA LYS A 83 -1.97 -9.11 14.39
C LYS A 83 -2.61 -7.90 15.05
N SER A 84 -1.89 -6.79 15.02
CA SER A 84 -2.48 -5.47 15.30
C SER A 84 -2.98 -4.80 14.02
N PRO A 85 -3.82 -3.74 14.12
CA PRO A 85 -4.32 -2.99 12.97
C PRO A 85 -3.25 -2.52 11.98
N VAL A 86 -2.06 -2.14 12.45
CA VAL A 86 -0.95 -1.74 11.58
C VAL A 86 -0.38 -2.91 10.78
N HIS A 87 -0.30 -4.11 11.37
CA HIS A 87 0.08 -5.33 10.65
C HIS A 87 -0.96 -5.67 9.57
N MET A 88 -2.25 -5.48 9.86
CA MET A 88 -3.31 -5.67 8.88
C MET A 88 -3.20 -4.63 7.74
N ALA A 89 -2.93 -3.36 8.07
CA ALA A 89 -2.68 -2.32 7.07
C ALA A 89 -1.49 -2.66 6.17
N ALA A 90 -0.37 -3.11 6.74
CA ALA A 90 0.81 -3.55 6.01
C ALA A 90 0.49 -4.67 5.02
N ASN A 91 -0.18 -5.73 5.48
CA ASN A 91 -0.56 -6.88 4.66
C ASN A 91 -1.45 -6.48 3.47
N ILE A 92 -2.40 -5.56 3.69
CA ILE A 92 -3.28 -5.05 2.63
C ILE A 92 -2.47 -4.29 1.57
N HIS A 93 -1.53 -3.45 1.99
CA HIS A 93 -0.69 -2.67 1.09
C HIS A 93 0.33 -3.52 0.33
N GLU A 94 0.92 -4.52 0.99
CA GLU A 94 1.80 -5.49 0.35
C GLU A 94 1.06 -6.25 -0.76
N LYS A 95 -0.18 -6.69 -0.51
CA LYS A 95 -1.03 -7.32 -1.54
C LYS A 95 -1.33 -6.37 -2.69
N ALA A 96 -1.62 -5.10 -2.41
CA ALA A 96 -1.83 -4.09 -3.46
C ALA A 96 -0.58 -3.85 -4.29
N PHE A 97 0.60 -3.81 -3.66
CA PHE A 97 1.88 -3.70 -4.34
C PHE A 97 2.14 -4.91 -5.24
N LYS A 98 2.01 -6.14 -4.72
CA LYS A 98 2.17 -7.37 -5.49
C LYS A 98 1.24 -7.42 -6.69
N LYS A 99 -0.02 -7.00 -6.53
CA LYS A 99 -0.99 -6.90 -7.65
C LYS A 99 -0.52 -5.91 -8.71
N SER A 100 -0.07 -4.74 -8.29
CA SER A 100 0.39 -3.68 -9.20
C SER A 100 1.68 -4.08 -9.91
N LEU A 101 2.57 -4.79 -9.22
CA LEU A 101 3.80 -5.33 -9.78
C LEU A 101 3.52 -6.37 -10.87
N LYS A 102 2.57 -7.29 -10.64
CA LYS A 102 2.14 -8.24 -11.66
C LYS A 102 1.60 -7.54 -12.90
N SER A 103 0.86 -6.45 -12.74
CA SER A 103 0.36 -5.65 -13.88
C SER A 103 1.48 -4.89 -14.61
N ALA A 104 2.47 -4.37 -13.89
CA ALA A 104 3.59 -3.63 -14.47
C ALA A 104 4.58 -4.53 -15.24
N LEU A 105 4.73 -5.79 -14.83
CA LEU A 105 5.61 -6.78 -15.48
C LEU A 105 4.92 -7.60 -16.59
N LYS A 106 3.61 -7.43 -16.81
CA LYS A 106 2.84 -8.22 -17.80
C LYS A 106 2.98 -7.71 -19.25
N TYR A 107 4.04 -6.96 -19.52
CA TYR A 107 4.43 -6.43 -20.82
C TYR A 107 5.90 -6.73 -21.06
#